data_AF-A0A0Q8FXK9-F1
#
_entry.id   AF-A0A0Q8FXK9-F1
#
_cell.length_a   1.000
_cell.length_b   1.000
_cell.length_c   1.000
_cell.angle_alpha   90.00
_cell.angle_beta   90.00
_cell.angle_gamma   90.00
#
_symmetry.space_group_name_H-M   'P 1'
#
loop_
_entity.id
_entity.type
_entity.pdbx_description
1 polymer ?
#
loop_
_entity_poly.entity_id
_entity_poly.type
_entity_poly.pdbx_seq_one_letter_code
_entity_poly.pdbx_strand_id
1 'polypeptide(L)'
;MRKSNFALRLQPSLLDEARKLAESEGVALNQLINVAVAEKLSALRTESYFAERAKRADIPKAIALLKRAGGDNPPVKGDELPGD
;
A
#
# COMPACT_ATOMS: atom_id res chain seq x y z
N MET A 1 -0.60 23.82 -3.98
CA MET A 1 -1.50 23.02 -3.10
C MET A 1 -2.58 23.92 -2.53
N ARG A 2 -3.86 23.54 -2.63
CA ARG A 2 -4.91 24.18 -1.82
C ARG A 2 -4.62 23.91 -0.34
N LYS A 3 -4.53 24.95 0.48
CA LYS A 3 -4.45 24.81 1.93
C LYS A 3 -5.87 24.59 2.46
N SER A 4 -6.18 23.40 2.97
CA SER A 4 -7.34 23.23 3.85
C SER A 4 -6.84 23.38 5.29
N ASN A 5 -7.55 24.16 6.09
CA ASN A 5 -7.31 24.25 7.53
C ASN A 5 -8.49 23.54 8.20
N PHE A 6 -8.19 22.45 8.91
CA PHE A 6 -9.21 21.62 9.57
C PHE A 6 -8.87 21.52 11.06
N ALA A 7 -9.75 22.05 11.90
CA ALA A 7 -9.61 21.95 13.35
C ALA A 7 -10.05 20.55 13.80
N LEU A 8 -9.09 19.64 13.94
CA LEU A 8 -9.32 18.29 14.46
C LEU A 8 -9.33 18.30 15.99
N ARG A 9 -10.39 17.73 16.60
CA ARG A 9 -10.44 17.45 18.04
C ARG A 9 -10.09 15.99 18.28
N LEU A 10 -9.08 15.74 19.12
CA LEU A 10 -8.65 14.42 19.54
C LEU A 10 -8.86 14.27 21.06
N GLN A 11 -8.99 13.03 21.52
CA GLN A 11 -8.90 12.75 22.96
C GLN A 11 -7.51 13.18 23.47
N PRO A 12 -7.39 13.73 24.69
CA PRO A 12 -6.11 14.24 25.20
C PRO A 12 -4.98 13.22 25.15
N SER A 13 -5.23 11.99 25.61
CA SER A 13 -4.24 10.90 25.58
C SER A 13 -3.76 10.56 24.16
N LEU A 14 -4.66 10.59 23.18
CA LEU A 14 -4.31 10.34 21.78
C LEU A 14 -3.48 11.48 21.19
N LEU A 15 -3.83 12.73 21.53
CA LEU A 15 -3.06 13.89 21.10
C LEU A 15 -1.64 13.86 21.67
N ASP A 16 -1.49 13.52 22.95
CA ASP A 16 -0.19 13.43 23.62
C ASP A 16 0.70 12.37 22.98
N GLU A 17 0.13 11.20 22.68
CA GLU A 17 0.89 10.11 22.06
C GLU A 17 1.27 10.44 20.61
N ALA A 18 0.35 11.04 19.84
CA ALA A 18 0.64 11.50 18.48
C ALA A 18 1.73 12.58 18.46
N ARG A 19 1.80 13.46 19.48
CA ARG A 19 2.88 14.46 19.61
C ARG A 19 4.22 13.80 19.86
N LYS A 20 4.32 12.87 20.82
CA LYS A 20 5.56 12.15 21.09
C LYS A 20 6.08 11.42 19.86
N LEU A 21 5.18 10.76 19.13
CA LEU A 21 5.53 10.06 17.90
C LEU A 21 6.00 11.02 16.80
N ALA A 22 5.30 12.14 16.60
CA ALA A 22 5.72 13.15 15.65
C ALA A 22 7.11 13.74 16.00
N GLU A 23 7.37 13.96 17.29
CA GLU A 23 8.66 14.43 17.80
C GLU A 23 9.78 13.41 17.57
N SER A 24 9.55 12.12 17.87
CA SER A 24 10.55 11.06 17.64
C SER A 24 10.88 10.87 16.17
N GLU A 25 9.89 11.06 15.29
CA GLU A 25 10.04 10.99 13.83
C GLU A 25 10.57 12.31 13.21
N GLY A 26 10.68 13.39 14.01
CA GLY A 26 11.14 14.70 13.53
C GLY A 26 10.20 15.37 12.52
N VAL A 27 8.89 15.06 12.56
CA VAL A 27 7.89 15.58 11.63
C VAL A 27 6.86 16.46 12.33
N ALA A 28 6.18 17.34 11.57
CA ALA A 28 5.06 18.09 12.12
C ALA A 28 3.88 17.16 12.44
N LEU A 29 3.18 17.40 13.56
CA LEU A 29 1.99 16.61 13.96
C LEU A 29 0.94 16.51 12.83
N ASN A 30 0.69 17.59 12.10
CA ASN A 30 -0.25 17.58 10.97
C ASN A 30 0.20 16.68 9.83
N GLN A 31 1.52 16.54 9.60
CA GLN A 31 2.06 15.62 8.61
C GLN A 31 1.84 14.18 9.05
N LEU A 32 2.14 13.87 10.31
CA LEU A 32 1.87 12.55 10.90
C LEU A 32 0.38 12.17 10.74
N ILE A 33 -0.54 13.07 11.12
CA ILE A 33 -1.98 12.84 11.02
C ILE A 33 -2.42 12.61 9.57
N ASN A 34 -1.90 13.41 8.62
CA ASN A 34 -2.23 13.23 7.20
C ASN A 34 -1.79 11.87 6.67
N VAL A 35 -0.58 11.41 7.03
CA VAL A 35 -0.07 10.09 6.62
C VAL A 35 -0.92 8.99 7.25
N ALA A 36 -1.18 9.05 8.55
CA ALA A 36 -2.00 8.06 9.26
C ALA A 36 -3.43 7.95 8.68
N VAL A 37 -4.04 9.08 8.29
CA VAL A 37 -5.36 9.08 7.62
C VAL A 37 -5.26 8.43 6.24
N ALA A 38 -4.20 8.73 5.47
CA ALA A 38 -3.99 8.11 4.16
C ALA A 38 -3.80 6.58 4.27
N GLU A 39 -3.02 6.12 5.24
CA GLU A 39 -2.81 4.71 5.54
C GLU A 39 -4.12 4.02 5.93
N LYS A 40 -4.90 4.62 6.85
CA LYS A 40 -6.19 4.06 7.25
C LYS A 40 -7.17 4.00 6.08
N LEU A 41 -7.22 5.02 5.23
CA LEU A 41 -8.04 5.02 4.01
C LEU A 41 -7.59 3.93 3.03
N SER A 42 -6.28 3.74 2.86
CA SER A 42 -5.73 2.68 2.01
C SER A 42 -6.15 1.30 2.53
N ALA A 43 -5.95 1.04 3.83
CA ALA A 43 -6.34 -0.21 4.46
C ALA A 43 -7.85 -0.50 4.28
N LEU A 44 -8.71 0.49 4.56
CA LEU A 44 -10.16 0.34 4.43
C LEU A 44 -10.64 0.14 2.98
N ARG A 45 -9.89 0.63 1.99
CA ARG A 45 -10.26 0.56 0.57
C ARG A 45 -9.56 -0.57 -0.19
N THR A 46 -8.73 -1.36 0.47
CA THR A 46 -7.86 -2.34 -0.21
C THR A 46 -8.66 -3.35 -1.03
N GLU A 47 -9.70 -3.96 -0.44
CA GLU A 47 -10.54 -4.95 -1.13
C GLU A 47 -11.24 -4.36 -2.37
N SER A 48 -11.93 -3.24 -2.21
CA SER A 48 -12.65 -2.59 -3.30
C SER A 48 -11.70 -2.09 -4.40
N TYR A 49 -10.51 -1.61 -4.03
CA TYR A 49 -9.46 -1.25 -4.98
C TYR A 49 -9.06 -2.45 -5.86
N PHE A 50 -8.85 -3.63 -5.26
CA PHE A 50 -8.51 -4.84 -6.02
C PHE A 50 -9.66 -5.31 -6.91
N ALA A 51 -10.90 -5.28 -6.43
CA ALA A 51 -12.07 -5.61 -7.24
C ALA A 51 -12.20 -4.70 -8.48
N GLU A 52 -12.08 -3.38 -8.30
CA GLU A 52 -12.14 -2.42 -9.41
C GLU A 52 -10.93 -2.49 -10.33
N ARG A 53 -9.75 -2.87 -9.80
CA ARG A 53 -8.57 -3.14 -10.62
C ARG A 53 -8.73 -4.41 -11.45
N ALA A 54 -9.27 -5.47 -10.88
CA ALA A 54 -9.49 -6.75 -11.55
C ALA A 54 -10.44 -6.62 -12.75
N LYS A 55 -11.49 -5.79 -12.63
CA LYS A 55 -12.42 -5.48 -13.75
C LYS A 55 -11.74 -4.88 -14.98
N ARG A 56 -10.58 -4.24 -14.80
CA ARG A 56 -9.79 -3.62 -15.88
C ARG A 56 -8.73 -4.56 -16.46
N ALA A 57 -8.64 -5.80 -15.97
CA ALA A 57 -7.63 -6.74 -16.40
C ALA A 57 -7.97 -7.37 -17.76
N ASP A 58 -6.97 -7.51 -18.61
CA ASP A 58 -7.01 -8.31 -19.84
C ASP A 58 -6.32 -9.65 -19.56
N ILE A 59 -7.11 -10.62 -19.09
CA ILE A 59 -6.62 -11.95 -18.71
C ILE A 59 -5.99 -12.69 -19.89
N PRO A 60 -6.59 -12.72 -21.11
CA PRO A 60 -5.95 -13.32 -22.27
C PRO A 60 -4.57 -12.73 -22.59
N LYS A 61 -4.44 -11.40 -22.56
CA LYS A 61 -3.15 -10.73 -22.80
C LYS A 61 -2.12 -11.05 -21.71
N ALA A 62 -2.55 -11.13 -20.45
CA ALA A 62 -1.67 -11.54 -19.35
C ALA A 62 -1.15 -12.97 -19.54
N ILE A 63 -2.02 -13.92 -19.90
CA ILE A 63 -1.62 -15.31 -20.19
C ILE A 63 -0.67 -15.37 -21.39
N ALA A 64 -0.95 -14.61 -22.46
CA ALA A 64 -0.08 -14.56 -23.64
C ALA A 64 1.32 -14.00 -23.31
N LEU A 65 1.41 -13.03 -22.39
CA LEU A 65 2.68 -12.53 -21.87
C LEU A 65 3.43 -13.61 -21.08
N LEU A 66 2.75 -14.30 -20.16
CA LEU A 66 3.36 -15.36 -19.35
C LEU A 66 3.90 -16.50 -20.22
N LYS A 67 3.19 -16.88 -21.28
CA LYS A 67 3.67 -17.90 -22.24
C LYS A 67 4.94 -17.49 -22.99
N ARG A 68 5.20 -16.19 -23.14
CA ARG A 68 6.45 -15.67 -23.75
C ARG A 68 7.61 -15.57 -22.76
N ALA A 69 7.33 -15.55 -21.46
CA ALA A 69 8.35 -15.36 -20.45
C ALA A 69 9.05 -16.69 -20.15
N GLY A 70 10.25 -16.87 -20.72
CA GLY A 70 11.28 -17.75 -20.16
C GLY A 70 11.00 -19.26 -20.13
N GLY A 71 10.08 -19.76 -20.95
CA GLY A 71 9.79 -21.21 -21.02
C GLY A 71 11.01 -22.08 -21.39
N ASP A 72 11.97 -21.51 -22.10
CA ASP A 72 13.19 -22.21 -22.55
C ASP A 72 14.40 -21.96 -21.64
N ASN A 73 14.29 -21.09 -20.64
CA ASN A 73 15.39 -20.84 -19.71
C ASN A 73 15.35 -21.90 -18.60
N PRO A 74 16.51 -22.47 -18.22
CA PRO A 74 16.56 -23.33 -17.05
C PRO A 74 16.13 -22.53 -15.80
N PRO A 75 15.52 -23.19 -14.79
CA PRO A 75 15.27 -22.57 -13.50
C PRO A 75 16.56 -21.95 -12.94
N VAL A 76 16.42 -20.85 -12.21
CA VAL A 76 17.54 -20.33 -11.42
C VAL A 76 17.89 -21.39 -10.38
N LYS A 77 19.19 -21.52 -10.05
CA LYS A 77 19.65 -22.48 -9.03
C LYS A 77 18.88 -22.27 -7.72
N GLY A 78 18.19 -23.30 -7.25
CA GLY A 78 17.32 -23.27 -6.07
C GLY A 78 15.82 -23.15 -6.37
N ASP A 79 15.44 -22.78 -7.60
CA ASP A 79 14.05 -22.74 -8.08
C ASP A 79 13.66 -24.02 -8.83
N GLU A 80 14.46 -25.08 -8.72
CA GLU A 80 14.12 -26.37 -9.31
C GLU A 80 12.86 -26.96 -8.63
N LEU A 81 11.96 -27.53 -9.43
CA LEU A 81 10.84 -28.29 -8.88
C LEU A 81 11.39 -29.47 -8.06
N PRO A 82 10.75 -29.81 -6.92
CA PRO A 82 11.10 -31.03 -6.19
C PRO A 82 11.06 -32.23 -7.15
N GLY A 83 12.07 -33.10 -7.09
CA GLY A 83 12.02 -34.37 -7.81
C GLY A 83 10.88 -35.24 -7.26
N ASP A 84 10.22 -35.97 -8.15
CA ASP A 84 9.14 -36.91 -7.81
C ASP A 84 9.55 -37.97 -6.78
#